data_AF-A0A1S9B014-F1
#
_entry.id   AF-A0A1S9B014-F1
#
_cell.length_a   1.000
_cell.length_b   1.000
_cell.length_c   1.000
_cell.angle_alpha   90.00
_cell.angle_beta   90.00
_cell.angle_gamma   90.00
#
_symmetry.space_group_name_H-M   'P 1'
#
loop_
_entity.id
_entity.type
_entity.pdbx_description
1 polymer ?
#
loop_
_entity_poly.entity_id
_entity_poly.type
_entity_poly.pdbx_seq_one_letter_code
_entity_poly.pdbx_strand_id
1 'polypeptide(L)'
;MAPHATVPPAVFARIDHAGQPLTVVKLQEAYTGDNSQLGPQLAAALGLSADALLLVLPTEGQPLIGQGRAEQVYNEYLSTNTAAVAEQTWQPLPG
;
A
#
# COMPACT_ATOMS: atom_id res chain seq x y z
N MET A 1 -8.84 -27.44 -7.08
CA MET A 1 -7.53 -26.77 -7.23
C MET A 1 -7.71 -25.38 -6.63
N ALA A 2 -7.14 -25.13 -5.45
CA ALA A 2 -7.20 -23.79 -4.87
C ALA A 2 -6.34 -22.87 -5.75
N PRO A 3 -6.83 -21.71 -6.21
CA PRO A 3 -5.91 -20.72 -6.72
C PRO A 3 -5.03 -20.33 -5.54
N HIS A 4 -3.72 -20.57 -5.65
CA HIS A 4 -2.76 -19.87 -4.81
C HIS A 4 -3.14 -18.40 -4.93
N ALA A 5 -3.55 -17.79 -3.82
CA ALA A 5 -3.83 -16.36 -3.79
C ALA A 5 -2.47 -15.65 -3.91
N THR A 6 -1.96 -15.61 -5.13
CA THR A 6 -0.74 -14.90 -5.48
C THR A 6 -1.10 -13.43 -5.35
N VAL A 7 -0.46 -12.74 -4.40
CA VAL A 7 -0.61 -11.30 -4.29
C VAL A 7 -0.24 -10.71 -5.65
N PRO A 8 -1.06 -9.81 -6.24
CA PRO A 8 -0.72 -9.21 -7.53
C PRO A 8 0.66 -8.55 -7.45
N PRO A 9 1.41 -8.48 -8.57
CA PRO A 9 2.68 -7.79 -8.58
C PRO A 9 2.45 -6.36 -8.11
N ALA A 10 3.13 -6.04 -7.02
CA ALA A 10 2.98 -4.79 -6.31
C ALA A 10 4.34 -4.34 -5.83
N VAL A 11 4.49 -3.04 -5.70
CA VAL A 11 5.61 -2.44 -5.00
C VAL A 11 5.10 -1.74 -3.76
N PHE A 12 5.88 -1.77 -2.70
CA PHE A 12 5.53 -1.10 -1.46
C PHE A 12 6.62 -0.13 -1.04
N ALA A 13 6.21 0.90 -0.32
CA ALA A 13 7.10 1.83 0.32
C ALA A 13 6.59 2.08 1.74
N ARG A 14 7.52 2.19 2.68
CA ARG A 14 7.21 2.56 4.07
C ARG A 14 7.57 4.03 4.22
N ILE A 15 6.60 4.86 4.58
CA ILE A 15 6.82 6.22 5.03
C ILE A 15 6.68 6.27 6.54
N ASP A 16 7.44 7.16 7.17
CA ASP A 16 7.11 7.68 8.48
C ASP A 16 6.79 9.17 8.32
N HIS A 17 5.60 9.57 8.73
CA HIS A 17 5.20 10.97 8.68
C HIS A 17 4.52 11.37 9.98
N ALA A 18 5.03 12.42 10.63
CA ALA A 18 4.54 12.90 11.92
C ALA A 18 4.48 11.79 13.01
N GLY A 19 5.41 10.84 12.99
CA GLY A 19 5.44 9.70 13.92
C GLY A 19 4.38 8.63 13.63
N GLN A 20 3.74 8.69 12.46
CA GLN A 20 2.79 7.69 12.00
C GLN A 20 3.46 6.86 10.88
N PRO A 21 3.82 5.60 11.14
CA PRO A 21 4.31 4.71 10.10
C PRO A 21 3.15 4.34 9.18
N LEU A 22 3.29 4.69 7.90
CA LEU A 22 2.34 4.31 6.86
C LEU A 22 3.04 3.43 5.83
N THR A 23 2.40 2.31 5.49
CA THR A 23 2.83 1.48 4.38
C THR A 23 1.95 1.74 3.18
N VAL A 24 2.56 2.13 2.08
CA VAL A 24 1.87 2.38 0.80
C VAL A 24 2.22 1.26 -0.15
N VAL A 25 1.22 0.58 -0.67
CA VAL A 25 1.37 -0.46 -1.69
C VAL A 25 0.80 0.08 -2.99
N LYS A 26 1.57 0.05 -4.06
CA LYS A 26 1.13 0.36 -5.42
C LYS A 26 1.05 -0.94 -6.21
N LEU A 27 -0.13 -1.23 -6.73
CA LEU A 27 -0.35 -2.36 -7.62
C LEU A 27 0.21 -2.03 -9.00
N GLN A 28 1.03 -2.93 -9.54
CA GLN A 28 1.59 -2.79 -10.88
C GLN A 28 0.59 -3.20 -11.98
N GLU A 29 -0.46 -3.93 -11.60
CA GLU A 29 -1.50 -4.41 -12.48
C GLU A 29 -2.89 -4.19 -11.88
N ALA A 30 -3.92 -4.17 -12.73
CA ALA A 30 -5.31 -4.06 -12.31
C ALA A 30 -5.70 -5.28 -11.47
N TYR A 31 -6.03 -5.05 -10.20
CA TYR A 31 -6.52 -6.11 -9.32
C TYR A 31 -8.01 -6.33 -9.53
N THR A 32 -8.36 -7.52 -10.03
CA THR A 32 -9.72 -7.95 -10.30
C THR A 32 -10.31 -8.84 -9.19
N GLY A 33 -9.54 -9.06 -8.12
CA GLY A 33 -9.95 -9.87 -6.97
C GLY A 33 -10.78 -9.10 -5.93
N ASP A 34 -11.07 -9.75 -4.81
CA ASP A 34 -11.83 -9.13 -3.73
C ASP A 34 -10.94 -8.17 -2.92
N ASN A 35 -11.31 -6.89 -2.89
CA ASN A 35 -10.56 -5.85 -2.16
C ASN A 35 -10.55 -6.09 -0.65
N SER A 36 -11.58 -6.74 -0.10
CA SER A 36 -11.66 -7.03 1.35
C SER A 36 -10.64 -8.07 1.78
N GLN A 37 -10.24 -8.96 0.88
CA GLN A 37 -9.18 -9.96 1.12
C GLN A 37 -7.77 -9.43 0.81
N LEU A 38 -7.64 -8.38 0.00
CA LEU A 38 -6.35 -7.83 -0.40
C LEU A 38 -5.60 -7.18 0.78
N GLY A 39 -6.31 -6.43 1.61
CA GLY A 39 -5.76 -5.77 2.81
C GLY A 39 -5.07 -6.73 3.77
N PRO A 40 -5.76 -7.75 4.31
CA PRO A 40 -5.15 -8.71 5.22
C PRO A 40 -4.04 -9.54 4.57
N GLN A 41 -4.13 -9.85 3.27
CA GLN A 41 -3.06 -10.55 2.55
C GLN A 41 -1.79 -9.69 2.45
N LEU A 42 -1.92 -8.42 2.09
CA LEU A 42 -0.80 -7.49 2.03
C LEU A 42 -0.21 -7.24 3.42
N ALA A 43 -1.06 -7.10 4.44
CA ALA A 43 -0.62 -6.97 5.81
C ALA A 43 0.19 -8.20 6.26
N ALA A 44 -0.27 -9.41 5.95
CA ALA A 44 0.44 -10.64 6.25
C ALA A 44 1.77 -10.76 5.49
N ALA A 45 1.77 -10.48 4.18
CA ALA A 45 2.98 -10.52 3.35
C ALA A 45 4.05 -9.53 3.80
N LEU A 46 3.63 -8.37 4.32
CA LEU A 46 4.52 -7.31 4.79
C LEU A 46 4.84 -7.39 6.29
N GLY A 47 4.26 -8.35 7.01
CA GLY A 47 4.40 -8.50 8.46
C GLY A 47 3.85 -7.30 9.23
N LEU A 48 2.80 -6.66 8.72
CA LEU A 48 2.15 -5.51 9.36
C LEU A 48 1.19 -5.97 10.45
N SER A 49 1.13 -5.21 11.54
CA SER A 49 0.12 -5.36 12.57
C SER A 49 -1.26 -4.98 12.03
N ALA A 50 -2.33 -5.52 12.62
CA ALA A 50 -3.72 -5.22 12.23
C ALA A 50 -4.10 -3.73 12.36
N ASP A 51 -3.38 -2.98 13.22
CA ASP A 51 -3.58 -1.54 13.45
C ASP A 51 -2.65 -0.66 12.58
N ALA A 52 -1.74 -1.27 11.79
CA ALA A 52 -0.82 -0.52 10.97
C ALA A 52 -1.57 0.21 9.84
N LEU A 53 -1.19 1.47 9.59
CA LEU A 53 -1.73 2.20 8.46
C LEU A 53 -1.23 1.56 7.15
N LEU A 54 -2.17 1.08 6.35
CA LEU A 54 -1.93 0.48 5.04
C LEU A 54 -2.79 1.22 4.01
N LEU A 55 -2.12 1.82 3.02
CA LEU A 55 -2.75 2.44 1.86
C LEU A 55 -2.44 1.58 0.64
N VAL A 56 -3.46 1.16 -0.09
CA VAL A 56 -3.29 0.38 -1.32
C VAL A 56 -3.78 1.21 -2.49
N LEU A 57 -2.86 1.57 -3.36
CA LEU A 57 -3.08 2.34 -4.57
C LEU A 57 -3.17 1.39 -5.77
N PRO A 58 -4.22 1.47 -6.58
CA PRO A 58 -4.23 0.79 -7.87
C PRO A 58 -3.21 1.42 -8.82
N THR A 59 -3.03 0.81 -9.99
CA THR A 59 -2.19 1.34 -11.07
C THR A 59 -2.68 2.72 -11.53
N GLU A 60 -4.01 2.89 -11.59
CA GLU A 60 -4.68 4.16 -11.89
C GLU A 60 -5.97 4.30 -11.06
N GLY A 61 -6.28 5.53 -10.65
CA GLY A 61 -7.52 5.85 -9.92
C GLY A 61 -7.33 6.08 -8.42
N GLN A 62 -8.39 5.83 -7.65
CA GLN A 62 -8.44 6.07 -6.21
C GLN A 62 -7.95 4.86 -5.41
N PRO A 63 -7.51 5.04 -4.14
CA PRO A 63 -7.03 3.94 -3.32
C PRO A 63 -8.08 2.83 -3.15
N LEU A 64 -7.66 1.58 -3.30
CA LEU A 64 -8.52 0.41 -3.07
C LEU A 64 -8.73 0.14 -1.59
N ILE A 65 -7.72 0.44 -0.75
CA ILE A 65 -7.73 0.24 0.71
C ILE A 65 -7.03 1.40 1.39
N GLY A 66 -7.45 1.74 2.60
CA GLY A 66 -6.83 2.79 3.41
C GLY A 66 -7.40 4.18 3.16
N GLN A 67 -8.56 4.27 2.50
CA GLN A 67 -9.33 5.52 2.41
C GLN A 67 -9.64 6.01 3.83
N GLY A 68 -9.33 7.28 4.11
CA GLY A 68 -9.39 7.86 5.47
C GLY A 68 -8.01 8.25 6.01
N ARG A 69 -7.62 7.75 7.19
CA ARG A 69 -6.39 8.22 7.87
C ARG A 69 -5.11 7.91 7.10
N ALA A 70 -5.00 6.72 6.52
CA ALA A 70 -3.82 6.33 5.74
C ALA A 70 -3.67 7.19 4.47
N GLU A 71 -4.77 7.44 3.75
CA GLU A 71 -4.80 8.37 2.63
C GLU A 71 -4.45 9.80 3.04
N GLN A 72 -5.00 10.28 4.16
CA GLN A 72 -4.70 11.62 4.68
C GLN A 72 -3.21 11.77 4.98
N VAL A 73 -2.59 10.81 5.69
CA VAL A 73 -1.15 10.83 6.01
C VAL A 73 -0.31 10.79 4.73
N TYR A 74 -0.71 10.01 3.73
CA TYR A 74 -0.03 9.96 2.45
C TYR A 74 -0.11 11.28 1.68
N ASN A 75 -1.28 11.92 1.65
CA ASN A 75 -1.48 13.21 0.98
C ASN A 75 -0.74 14.35 1.69
N GLU A 76 -0.70 14.36 3.02
CA GLU A 76 0.11 15.29 3.82
C GLU A 76 1.61 15.07 3.55
N TYR A 77 2.03 13.81 3.50
CA TYR A 77 3.41 13.46 3.14
C TYR A 77 3.77 13.93 1.74
N LEU A 78 2.91 13.71 0.73
CA LEU A 78 3.07 14.18 -0.64
C LEU A 78 3.15 15.70 -0.74
N SER A 79 2.31 16.41 0.03
CA SER A 79 2.27 17.88 0.03
C SER A 79 3.51 18.49 0.68
N THR A 80 4.06 17.82 1.68
CA THR A 80 5.24 18.29 2.41
C THR A 80 6.56 17.82 1.76
N ASN A 81 6.54 16.67 1.10
CA ASN A 81 7.71 15.97 0.59
C ASN A 81 7.52 15.52 -0.87
N THR A 82 7.06 16.44 -1.72
CA THR A 82 6.82 16.16 -3.14
C THR A 82 8.08 15.64 -3.85
N ALA A 83 9.26 16.07 -3.42
CA ALA A 83 10.54 15.52 -3.89
C ALA A 83 10.86 14.12 -3.33
N ALA A 84 10.60 13.88 -2.03
CA ALA A 84 10.96 12.63 -1.39
C ALA A 84 10.13 11.44 -1.88
N VAL A 85 8.91 11.65 -2.39
CA VAL A 85 8.12 10.58 -3.03
C VAL A 85 8.77 10.08 -4.32
N ALA A 86 9.43 10.98 -5.08
CA ALA A 86 10.19 10.59 -6.26
C ALA A 86 11.48 9.84 -5.89
N GLU A 87 12.06 10.16 -4.73
CA GLU A 87 13.25 9.51 -4.19
C GLU A 87 12.93 8.25 -3.35
N GLN A 88 11.65 7.98 -3.12
CA GLN A 88 11.24 6.91 -2.25
C GLN A 88 11.57 5.55 -2.86
N THR A 89 12.31 4.74 -2.13
CA THR A 89 12.71 3.41 -2.60
C THR A 89 11.53 2.44 -2.52
N TRP A 90 10.85 2.27 -3.65
CA TRP A 90 9.81 1.27 -3.83
C TRP A 90 10.45 -0.13 -3.87
N GLN A 91 10.01 -0.99 -2.96
CA GLN A 91 10.47 -2.36 -2.86
C GLN A 91 9.45 -3.29 -3.51
N PRO A 92 9.87 -4.29 -4.31
CA PRO A 92 8.96 -5.29 -4.82
C PRO A 92 8.36 -6.07 -3.64
N LEU A 93 7.05 -6.26 -3.68
CA LEU A 93 6.37 -7.12 -2.72
C LEU A 93 6.78 -8.57 -3.04
N PRO A 94 7.34 -9.33 -2.09
CA PRO A 94 7.60 -10.74 -2.31
C PRO A 94 6.25 -11.45 -2.48
N GLY A 95 6.01 -11.99 -3.68
CA GLY A 95 4.85 -12.80 -4.02
C GLY A 95 5.04 -14.27 -3.73
#